data_AF-A0A286BLQ1-F1
#
_entry.id   AF-A0A286BLQ1-F1
#
_cell.length_a   1.000
_cell.length_b   1.000
_cell.length_c   1.000
_cell.angle_alpha   90.00
_cell.angle_beta   90.00
_cell.angle_gamma   90.00
#
_symmetry.space_group_name_H-M   'P 1'
#
loop_
_entity.id
_entity.type
_entity.pdbx_description
1 polymer ?
#
loop_
_entity_poly.entity_id
_entity_poly.type
_entity_poly.pdbx_seq_one_letter_code
_entity_poly.pdbx_strand_id
1 'polypeptide(L)' 'MSLTAFSTSAPLTDLVFGASLFFPPLFKAVLLGFFFWLLIHPLLRGWMYSGDVWHPTLMDLSLFVLCVASALWLLSLG' A
#
# COMPACT_ATOMS: atom_id res chain seq x y z
N MET A 1 6.65 33.86 -30.09
CA MET A 1 6.73 33.33 -28.71
C MET A 1 5.31 33.22 -28.19
N SER A 2 4.71 32.04 -28.33
CA SER A 2 3.36 31.77 -27.80
C SER A 2 3.53 31.28 -26.37
N LEU A 3 3.15 32.12 -25.40
CA LEU A 3 3.06 31.73 -24.00
C LEU A 3 1.76 30.94 -23.85
N THR A 4 1.86 29.61 -23.90
CA THR A 4 0.77 28.72 -23.56
C THR A 4 0.41 28.95 -22.10
N ALA A 5 -0.67 29.69 -21.87
CA ALA A 5 -1.27 29.88 -20.56
C ALA A 5 -1.72 28.51 -20.04
N PHE A 6 -0.96 27.95 -19.10
CA PHE A 6 -1.36 26.75 -18.37
C PHE A 6 -2.54 27.13 -17.48
N SER A 7 -3.73 26.64 -17.83
CA SER A 7 -4.94 26.77 -17.03
C SER A 7 -4.72 26.14 -15.65
N THR A 8 -4.63 26.98 -14.62
CA THR A 8 -4.43 26.66 -13.19
C THR A 8 -5.67 26.04 -12.52
N SER A 9 -6.45 25.23 -13.24
CA SER A 9 -7.77 24.74 -12.80
C SER A 9 -7.90 23.22 -12.72
N ALA A 10 -6.78 22.49 -12.69
CA ALA A 10 -6.74 21.10 -12.26
C ALA A 10 -5.48 20.91 -11.39
N PRO A 11 -5.57 21.26 -10.10
CA PRO A 11 -4.41 21.18 -9.22
C PRO A 11 -4.01 19.71 -9.03
N LEU A 12 -2.76 19.40 -9.38
CA LEU A 12 -1.89 18.55 -8.56
C LEU A 12 -2.11 17.03 -8.51
N THR A 13 -3.02 16.39 -9.26
CA THR A 13 -3.17 14.91 -9.15
C THR A 13 -1.95 14.13 -9.61
N ASP A 14 -1.37 14.46 -10.76
CA ASP A 14 -0.23 13.72 -11.31
C ASP A 14 1.10 14.03 -10.58
N LEU A 15 1.31 15.30 -10.20
CA LEU A 15 2.53 15.72 -9.49
C LEU A 15 2.56 15.22 -8.04
N VAL A 16 1.42 15.19 -7.35
CA VAL A 16 1.33 14.65 -5.98
C VAL A 16 1.41 13.13 -5.99
N PHE A 17 0.79 12.46 -6.96
CA PHE A 17 0.92 11.00 -7.12
C PHE A 17 2.35 10.60 -7.48
N GLY A 18 2.96 11.26 -8.47
CA GLY A 18 4.35 11.05 -8.87
C GLY A 18 5.30 11.31 -7.69
N ALA A 19 5.13 12.43 -6.98
CA ALA A 19 5.88 12.68 -5.76
C ALA A 19 5.67 11.53 -4.77
N SER A 20 4.44 11.09 -4.48
CA SER A 20 4.13 10.01 -3.52
C SER A 20 4.77 8.65 -3.90
N LEU A 21 4.95 8.40 -5.20
CA LEU A 21 5.67 7.24 -5.71
C LEU A 21 7.20 7.35 -5.52
N PHE A 22 7.73 8.58 -5.55
CA PHE A 22 9.13 8.92 -5.26
C PHE A 22 9.40 9.27 -3.78
N PHE A 23 8.35 9.38 -2.95
CA PHE A 23 8.44 9.55 -1.49
C PHE A 23 9.11 8.31 -0.87
N PRO A 24 9.52 8.36 0.41
CA PRO A 24 10.39 7.39 1.08
C PRO A 24 10.03 5.91 0.82
N PRO A 25 11.00 4.98 0.91
CA PRO A 25 10.83 3.54 0.63
C PRO A 25 9.61 2.90 1.31
N LEU A 26 9.12 3.50 2.40
CA LEU A 26 7.88 3.16 3.09
C LEU A 26 6.64 3.16 2.17
N PHE A 27 6.46 4.15 1.29
CA PHE A 27 5.28 4.20 0.40
C PHE A 27 5.27 3.05 -0.60
N LYS A 28 6.44 2.75 -1.19
CA LYS A 28 6.64 1.59 -2.07
C LYS A 28 6.40 0.29 -1.33
N ALA A 29 6.86 0.18 -0.08
CA ALA A 29 6.65 -1.01 0.75
C ALA A 29 5.18 -1.20 1.12
N VAL A 30 4.43 -0.13 1.43
CA VAL A 30 2.99 -0.22 1.73
C VAL A 30 2.21 -0.68 0.50
N LEU A 31 2.49 -0.11 -0.68
CA LEU A 31 1.85 -0.54 -1.93
C LEU A 31 2.15 -2.01 -2.25
N LEU A 32 3.42 -2.42 -2.15
CA LEU A 32 3.84 -3.79 -2.44
C LEU A 32 3.30 -4.78 -1.38
N GLY A 33 3.30 -4.39 -0.11
CA GLY A 33 2.69 -5.14 0.99
C GLY A 33 1.18 -5.28 0.84
N PHE A 34 0.49 -4.27 0.31
CA PHE A 34 -0.94 -4.36 -0.01
C PHE A 34 -1.23 -5.42 -1.08
N PHE A 35 -0.40 -5.52 -2.12
CA PHE A 35 -0.54 -6.61 -3.11
C PHE A 35 -0.31 -7.99 -2.51
N PHE A 36 0.70 -8.16 -1.64
CA PHE A 36 0.90 -9.42 -0.93
C PHE A 36 -0.28 -9.76 -0.02
N TRP A 37 -0.77 -8.77 0.74
CA TRP A 37 -1.93 -8.95 1.59
C TRP A 37 -3.18 -9.34 0.79
N LEU A 38 -3.42 -8.74 -0.38
CA LEU A 38 -4.54 -9.13 -1.25
C LEU A 38 -4.49 -10.59 -1.69
N LEU A 39 -3.29 -11.15 -1.86
CA LEU A 39 -3.12 -12.57 -2.17
C LEU A 39 -3.33 -13.43 -0.93
N ILE A 40 -2.80 -13.05 0.22
CA ILE A 40 -2.77 -13.87 1.43
C ILE A 40 -4.10 -13.83 2.21
N HIS A 41 -4.71 -12.65 2.33
CA HIS A 41 -5.92 -12.42 3.11
C HIS A 41 -7.10 -13.34 2.72
N PRO A 42 -7.43 -13.55 1.42
CA PRO A 42 -8.51 -14.45 1.04
C PRO A 42 -8.30 -15.90 1.46
N LEU A 43 -7.05 -16.37 1.53
CA LEU A 43 -6.73 -17.73 1.97
C LEU A 43 -6.96 -17.89 3.47
N LEU A 44 -6.55 -16.91 4.26
CA LEU A 44 -6.72 -16.95 5.72
C LEU A 44 -8.11 -16.48 6.19
N ARG A 45 -8.91 -15.88 5.29
CA ARG A 45 -10.26 -15.40 5.60
C ARG A 45 -11.14 -16.48 6.24
N GLY A 46 -11.16 -17.68 5.68
CA GLY A 46 -11.99 -18.77 6.19
C GLY A 46 -11.67 -19.09 7.66
N TRP A 47 -10.38 -19.17 7.99
CA TRP A 47 -9.91 -19.42 9.34
C TRP A 47 -10.18 -18.22 10.28
N MET A 48 -9.91 -17.01 9.81
CA MET A 48 -10.12 -15.77 10.57
C MET A 48 -11.56 -15.58 11.03
N TYR A 49 -12.52 -16.01 10.21
CA TYR A 49 -13.95 -15.93 10.51
C TYR A 49 -14.54 -17.25 11.02
N SER A 50 -13.71 -18.25 11.37
CA SER A 50 -14.19 -19.55 11.89
C SER A 50 -14.72 -19.49 13.33
N GLY A 51 -14.55 -18.37 14.04
CA GLY A 51 -14.97 -18.20 15.44
C GLY A 51 -13.87 -18.53 16.46
N ASP A 52 -12.77 -19.14 16.03
CA ASP A 52 -11.59 -19.42 16.87
C ASP A 52 -10.73 -18.19 17.14
N VAL A 53 -10.82 -17.17 16.29
CA VAL A 53 -10.04 -15.92 16.38
C VAL A 53 -10.83 -14.86 17.15
N TRP A 54 -10.22 -14.33 18.22
CA TRP A 54 -10.88 -13.37 19.11
C TRP A 54 -11.27 -12.05 18.44
N HIS A 55 -10.34 -11.40 17.73
CA HIS A 55 -10.58 -10.15 17.00
C HIS A 55 -10.08 -10.26 15.56
N PRO A 56 -10.95 -10.65 14.59
CA PRO A 56 -10.54 -10.87 13.21
C PRO A 56 -9.97 -9.62 12.54
N THR A 57 -10.45 -8.42 12.90
CA THR A 57 -9.94 -7.15 12.36
C THR A 57 -8.53 -6.83 12.84
N LEU A 58 -8.19 -7.13 14.10
CA LEU A 58 -6.83 -6.95 14.63
C LEU A 58 -5.86 -7.94 14.00
N MET A 59 -6.32 -9.17 13.75
CA MET A 59 -5.53 -10.18 13.05
C MET A 59 -5.25 -9.80 11.59
N ASP A 60 -6.24 -9.22 10.91
CA ASP A 60 -6.06 -8.73 9.55
C ASP A 60 -5.05 -7.58 9.47
N LEU A 61 -5.13 -6.63 10.42
CA LEU A 61 -4.19 -5.51 10.52
C LEU A 61 -2.75 -6.01 10.76
N SER A 62 -2.56 -6.99 11.65
CA SER A 62 -1.23 -7.52 11.91
C SER A 62 -0.67 -8.27 10.70
N LEU A 63 -1.51 -9.01 9.98
CA LEU A 63 -1.15 -9.68 8.74
C LEU A 63 -0.74 -8.65 7.66
N PHE A 64 -1.50 -7.56 7.54
CA PHE A 64 -1.14 -6.45 6.66
C PHE A 64 0.20 -5.83 7.01
N VAL A 65 0.46 -5.53 8.29
CA VAL A 65 1.75 -4.98 8.76
C VAL A 65 2.90 -5.94 8.48
N LEU A 66 2.72 -7.26 8.65
CA LEU A 66 3.74 -8.25 8.28
C LEU A 66 4.03 -8.26 6.78
N CYS A 67 3.01 -8.09 5.93
CA CYS A 67 3.20 -7.97 4.48
C CYS A 67 3.94 -6.69 4.10
N VAL A 68 3.68 -5.57 4.78
CA VAL A 68 4.41 -4.31 4.57
C VAL A 68 5.86 -4.43 5.05
N ALA A 69 6.11 -5.10 6.17
CA ALA A 69 7.46 -5.33 6.68
C ALA A 69 8.28 -6.24 5.75
N SER A 70 7.70 -7.32 5.24
CA SER A 70 8.36 -8.20 4.27
C SER A 70 8.61 -7.49 2.93
N ALA A 71 7.66 -6.66 2.48
CA ALA A 71 7.83 -5.79 1.32
C ALA A 71 8.99 -4.79 1.50
N LEU A 72 9.08 -4.16 2.67
CA LEU A 72 10.16 -3.24 3.01
C LEU A 72 11.52 -3.96 3.03
N TRP A 73 11.57 -5.17 3.61
CA TRP A 73 12.76 -6.00 3.63
C TRP A 73 13.21 -6.37 2.20
N LEU A 74 12.28 -6.79 1.35
CA LEU A 74 12.55 -7.08 -0.07
C LEU A 74 13.07 -5.85 -0.84
N LEU A 75 12.50 -4.68 -0.58
CA LEU A 75 12.96 -3.41 -1.16
C LEU A 75 14.33 -2.98 -0.63
N SER A 76 14.72 -3.41 0.58
CA SER A 76 16.04 -3.14 1.16
C SER A 76 17.13 -4.10 0.69
N LEU A 77 16.75 -5.23 0.09
CA LEU A 77 17.68 -6.24 -0.46
C LEU A 77 18.16 -5.88 -1.88
N GLY A 78 17.46 -4.99 -2.59
CA GLY A 78 17.83 -4.49 -3.92
C GLY A 78 18.44 -3.10 -3.88
#